data_AF-H2AVC0-F1
#
_entry.id   AF-H2AVC0-F1
#
_cell.length_a   1.000
_cell.length_b   1.000
_cell.length_c   1.000
_cell.angle_alpha   90.00
_cell.angle_beta   90.00
_cell.angle_gamma   90.00
#
_symmetry.space_group_name_H-M   'P 1'
#
loop_
_entity.id
_entity.type
_entity.pdbx_description
1 polymer ?
#
loop_
_entity_poly.entity_id
_entity_poly.type
_entity_poly.pdbx_seq_one_letter_code
_entity_poly.pdbx_strand_id
1 'polypeptide(L)'
;MENDANGVHFSHMRTAIKLAKYALDHGETPVACIFVHSPTNKIVAYGLNDTNNSLSGIAHAEFIGIDQIKAKFGVDRLLDVFKDLVLYVTVEPCIMCASALKQLGIQKVIFGCGNERFGGNGTILSINKDDSTRSPSGLVYESFPGIFRKEAVMLLRYFYVKENDHAPTPRNKSDRNLDTETFPDMEWSKYVERSQFAQEFGSQYLEIFDCNQDLPQFSTVDCDLIDNPCDDIINYLETQINSFHLDNIHKKIKLAK
;
A
#
# COMPACT_ATOMS: atom_id res chain seq x y z
N MET A 1 23.71 15.03 -0.99
CA MET A 1 22.25 15.26 -1.05
C MET A 1 21.64 14.00 -0.48
N GLU A 2 21.35 14.00 0.82
CA GLU A 2 20.57 12.92 1.43
C GLU A 2 19.25 12.86 0.67
N ASN A 3 18.99 11.74 0.02
CA ASN A 3 17.70 11.48 -0.59
C ASN A 3 16.65 11.61 0.53
N ASP A 4 15.73 12.55 0.38
CA ASP A 4 14.54 12.64 1.23
C ASP A 4 13.59 11.48 0.88
N ALA A 5 14.04 10.26 1.17
CA ALA A 5 13.27 9.03 0.95
C ALA A 5 11.93 9.09 1.69
N ASN A 6 11.93 9.74 2.87
CA ASN A 6 10.74 10.05 3.64
C ASN A 6 9.74 10.90 2.82
N GLY A 7 10.17 12.00 2.22
CA GLY A 7 9.33 12.83 1.36
C GLY A 7 8.72 12.07 0.18
N VAL A 8 9.48 11.13 -0.42
CA VAL A 8 8.99 10.29 -1.51
C VAL A 8 7.89 9.33 -1.04
N HIS A 9 8.10 8.64 0.09
CA HIS A 9 7.09 7.73 0.63
C HIS A 9 5.81 8.46 1.01
N PHE A 10 5.92 9.68 1.54
CA PHE A 10 4.77 10.48 1.95
C PHE A 10 3.95 10.92 0.73
N SER A 11 4.59 11.37 -0.34
CA SER A 11 3.90 11.77 -1.58
C SER A 11 3.11 10.61 -2.21
N HIS A 12 3.73 9.44 -2.29
CA HIS A 12 3.12 8.25 -2.87
C HIS A 12 2.01 7.67 -1.99
N MET A 13 2.23 7.59 -0.68
CA MET A 13 1.18 7.12 0.22
C MET A 13 0.01 8.09 0.29
N ARG A 14 0.24 9.41 0.25
CA ARG A 14 -0.85 10.41 0.13
C ARG A 14 -1.68 10.16 -1.12
N THR A 15 -1.05 9.77 -2.23
CA THR A 15 -1.76 9.39 -3.46
C THR A 15 -2.60 8.13 -3.26
N ALA A 16 -2.07 7.10 -2.59
CA ALA A 16 -2.83 5.90 -2.24
C ALA A 16 -4.01 6.20 -1.30
N ILE A 17 -3.87 7.11 -0.34
CA ILE A 17 -4.96 7.55 0.55
C ILE A 17 -6.07 8.26 -0.23
N LYS A 18 -5.73 9.16 -1.17
CA LYS A 18 -6.72 9.79 -2.07
C LYS A 18 -7.48 8.76 -2.89
N LEU A 19 -6.78 7.74 -3.38
CA LEU A 19 -7.37 6.64 -4.13
C LEU A 19 -8.29 5.79 -3.23
N ALA A 20 -7.89 5.51 -1.99
CA ALA A 20 -8.75 4.82 -1.01
C ALA A 20 -10.01 5.61 -0.64
N LYS A 21 -9.91 6.94 -0.53
CA LYS A 21 -11.06 7.83 -0.36
C LYS A 21 -12.01 7.73 -1.55
N TYR A 22 -11.48 7.74 -2.78
CA TYR A 22 -12.27 7.50 -3.97
C TYR A 22 -13.00 6.14 -3.91
N ALA A 23 -12.34 5.06 -3.49
CA ALA A 23 -12.98 3.75 -3.27
C ALA A 23 -14.19 3.84 -2.32
N LEU A 24 -13.98 4.50 -1.16
CA LEU A 24 -15.00 4.67 -0.13
C LEU A 24 -16.22 5.44 -0.63
N ASP A 25 -16.01 6.44 -1.48
CA ASP A 25 -17.08 7.24 -2.09
C ASP A 25 -17.86 6.45 -3.14
N HIS A 26 -17.22 5.45 -3.76
CA HIS A 26 -17.81 4.56 -4.77
C HIS A 26 -18.30 3.23 -4.17
N GLY A 27 -18.45 3.15 -2.84
CA GLY A 27 -19.04 2.00 -2.16
C GLY A 27 -18.12 0.77 -2.05
N GLU A 28 -16.83 0.94 -2.29
CA GLU A 28 -15.82 -0.11 -2.11
C GLU A 28 -15.05 0.02 -0.79
N THR A 29 -14.41 -1.07 -0.38
CA THR A 29 -13.54 -1.06 0.80
C THR A 29 -12.34 -0.14 0.52
N PRO A 30 -11.96 0.79 1.43
CA PRO A 30 -10.88 1.76 1.21
C PRO A 30 -9.48 1.17 1.34
N VAL A 31 -9.27 0.02 0.70
CA VAL A 31 -7.95 -0.56 0.44
C VAL A 31 -7.59 -0.15 -0.98
N ALA A 32 -6.54 0.65 -1.10
CA ALA A 32 -6.03 1.11 -2.38
C ALA A 32 -4.52 1.06 -2.40
N CYS A 33 -3.96 0.86 -3.59
CA CYS A 33 -2.52 0.81 -3.78
C CYS A 33 -2.06 1.52 -5.05
N ILE A 34 -0.79 1.92 -5.06
CA ILE A 34 -0.06 2.33 -6.26
C ILE A 34 1.26 1.57 -6.35
N PHE A 35 1.62 1.17 -7.57
CA PHE A 35 2.91 0.57 -7.88
C PHE A 35 3.82 1.66 -8.45
N VAL A 36 4.99 1.82 -7.86
CA VAL A 36 5.97 2.84 -8.25
C VAL A 36 7.25 2.16 -8.70
N HIS A 37 7.70 2.49 -9.90
CA HIS A 37 9.00 2.05 -10.40
C HIS A 37 10.11 2.83 -9.69
N SER A 38 10.84 2.15 -8.81
CA SER A 38 11.78 2.74 -7.86
C SER A 38 12.94 3.48 -8.53
N PRO A 39 13.54 3.00 -9.65
CA PRO A 39 14.63 3.74 -10.31
C PRO A 39 14.22 5.08 -10.92
N THR A 40 12.93 5.24 -11.30
CA THR A 40 12.44 6.48 -11.93
C THR A 40 11.49 7.28 -11.06
N ASN A 41 11.10 6.73 -9.91
CA ASN A 41 10.09 7.30 -9.01
C ASN A 41 8.75 7.61 -9.70
N LYS A 42 8.33 6.77 -10.65
CA LYS A 42 7.11 6.98 -11.45
C LYS A 42 6.06 5.91 -11.13
N ILE A 43 4.80 6.32 -11.05
CA ILE A 43 3.66 5.41 -10.90
C ILE A 43 3.50 4.61 -12.20
N VAL A 44 3.39 3.29 -12.09
CA VAL A 44 3.23 2.37 -13.22
C VAL A 44 1.86 1.68 -13.28
N ALA A 45 1.19 1.59 -12.14
CA ALA A 45 -0.15 1.04 -11.98
C ALA A 45 -0.76 1.50 -10.67
N TYR A 46 -2.07 1.36 -10.54
CA TYR A 46 -2.80 1.50 -9.29
C TYR A 46 -3.82 0.38 -9.13
N GLY A 47 -4.38 0.25 -7.94
CA GLY A 47 -5.47 -0.68 -7.71
C GLY A 47 -6.35 -0.26 -6.55
N LEU A 48 -7.61 -0.64 -6.66
CA LEU A 48 -8.67 -0.47 -5.67
C LEU A 48 -9.23 -1.84 -5.37
N ASN A 49 -9.76 -2.06 -4.17
CA ASN A 49 -10.56 -3.26 -3.95
C ASN A 49 -11.76 -3.25 -4.91
N ASP A 50 -12.05 -4.39 -5.54
CA ASP A 50 -13.10 -4.56 -6.55
C ASP A 50 -14.00 -5.76 -6.23
N THR A 51 -14.03 -6.19 -4.96
CA THR A 51 -14.77 -7.39 -4.51
C THR A 51 -16.28 -7.28 -4.70
N ASN A 52 -16.86 -6.09 -4.57
CA ASN A 52 -18.30 -5.86 -4.74
C ASN A 52 -18.70 -5.96 -6.21
N ASN A 53 -17.90 -5.36 -7.11
CA ASN A 53 -18.18 -5.34 -8.54
C ASN A 53 -17.84 -6.68 -9.22
N SER A 54 -16.69 -7.28 -8.88
CA SER A 54 -16.28 -8.58 -9.42
C SER A 54 -17.06 -9.77 -8.84
N LEU A 55 -17.77 -9.58 -7.72
CA LEU A 55 -18.41 -10.65 -6.93
C LEU A 55 -17.42 -11.75 -6.51
N SER A 56 -16.14 -11.38 -6.35
CA SER A 56 -15.04 -12.30 -6.10
C SER A 56 -14.23 -11.85 -4.89
N GLY A 57 -14.05 -12.75 -3.92
CA GLY A 57 -13.29 -12.48 -2.71
C GLY A 57 -11.77 -12.34 -2.89
N ILE A 58 -11.27 -12.36 -4.13
CA ILE A 58 -9.83 -12.25 -4.44
C ILE A 58 -9.46 -10.99 -5.21
N ALA A 59 -10.45 -10.18 -5.62
CA ALA A 59 -10.23 -8.96 -6.42
C ALA A 59 -9.75 -7.78 -5.55
N HIS A 60 -8.65 -7.98 -4.83
CA HIS A 60 -8.05 -6.95 -3.98
C HIS A 60 -7.23 -5.94 -4.79
N ALA A 61 -6.98 -4.78 -4.18
CA ALA A 61 -6.23 -3.68 -4.80
C ALA A 61 -4.91 -4.14 -5.44
N GLU A 62 -4.14 -5.01 -4.78
CA GLU A 62 -2.86 -5.48 -5.30
C GLU A 62 -3.04 -6.31 -6.58
N PHE A 63 -4.08 -7.15 -6.65
CA PHE A 63 -4.39 -7.93 -7.86
C PHE A 63 -4.83 -7.04 -9.02
N ILE A 64 -5.64 -6.01 -8.76
CA ILE A 64 -6.02 -5.03 -9.79
C ILE A 64 -4.78 -4.33 -10.37
N GLY A 65 -3.85 -3.90 -9.53
CA GLY A 65 -2.61 -3.30 -10.01
C GLY A 65 -1.67 -4.28 -10.71
N ILE A 66 -1.58 -5.53 -10.23
CA ILE A 66 -0.83 -6.62 -10.92
C ILE A 66 -1.39 -6.82 -12.35
N ASP A 67 -2.71 -6.85 -12.49
CA ASP A 67 -3.36 -7.03 -13.81
C ASP A 67 -3.10 -5.84 -14.74
N GLN A 68 -3.08 -4.60 -14.23
CA GLN A 68 -2.67 -3.43 -15.01
C GLN A 68 -1.21 -3.55 -15.50
N ILE A 69 -0.28 -3.96 -14.63
CA ILE A 69 1.14 -4.13 -14.97
C ILE A 69 1.29 -5.23 -16.03
N LYS A 70 0.59 -6.35 -15.85
CA LYS A 70 0.56 -7.46 -16.81
C LYS A 70 0.01 -7.04 -18.16
N ALA A 71 -1.08 -6.26 -18.19
CA ALA A 71 -1.64 -5.73 -19.43
C ALA A 71 -0.68 -4.77 -20.14
N LYS A 72 0.07 -3.95 -19.39
CA LYS A 72 0.98 -2.95 -19.94
C LYS A 72 2.30 -3.54 -20.46
N PHE A 73 2.86 -4.55 -19.79
CA PHE A 73 4.21 -5.06 -20.11
C PHE A 73 4.25 -6.50 -20.63
N GLY A 74 3.13 -7.22 -20.54
CA GLY A 74 3.05 -8.63 -20.89
C GLY A 74 3.58 -9.55 -19.78
N VAL A 75 3.13 -10.81 -19.81
CA VAL A 75 3.49 -11.83 -18.82
C VAL A 75 5.00 -12.10 -18.80
N ASP A 76 5.63 -12.12 -19.97
CA ASP A 76 7.05 -12.45 -20.13
C ASP A 76 8.00 -11.46 -19.43
N ARG A 77 7.55 -10.22 -19.22
CA ARG A 77 8.32 -9.15 -18.57
C ARG A 77 7.88 -8.89 -17.13
N LEU A 78 6.85 -9.58 -16.65
CA LEU A 78 6.22 -9.27 -15.37
C LEU A 78 7.24 -9.35 -14.21
N LEU A 79 7.95 -10.47 -14.10
CA LEU A 79 8.94 -10.69 -13.04
C LEU A 79 10.12 -9.69 -13.14
N ASP A 80 10.53 -9.34 -14.36
CA ASP A 80 11.59 -8.37 -14.59
C ASP A 80 11.24 -6.96 -14.13
N VAL A 81 9.96 -6.58 -14.21
CA VAL A 81 9.50 -5.27 -13.77
C VAL A 81 9.32 -5.27 -12.25
N PHE A 82 8.75 -6.33 -11.67
CA PHE A 82 8.38 -6.39 -10.25
C PHE A 82 9.57 -6.19 -9.29
N LYS A 83 10.77 -6.64 -9.66
CA LYS A 83 11.99 -6.44 -8.87
C LYS A 83 12.37 -4.97 -8.66
N ASP A 84 11.86 -4.08 -9.50
CA ASP A 84 12.10 -2.63 -9.48
C ASP A 84 10.85 -1.86 -9.03
N LEU A 85 9.83 -2.53 -8.45
CA LEU A 85 8.61 -1.89 -7.98
C LEU A 85 8.55 -1.82 -6.45
N VAL A 86 8.19 -0.63 -5.96
CA VAL A 86 7.69 -0.42 -4.59
C VAL A 86 6.18 -0.32 -4.64
N LEU A 87 5.50 -1.09 -3.80
CA LEU A 87 4.07 -0.98 -3.56
C LEU A 87 3.81 0.01 -2.42
N TYR A 88 2.90 0.96 -2.63
CA TYR A 88 2.33 1.78 -1.56
C TYR A 88 0.87 1.39 -1.41
N VAL A 89 0.45 0.93 -0.23
CA VAL A 89 -0.91 0.45 0.02
C VAL A 89 -1.46 0.97 1.35
N THR A 90 -2.73 1.38 1.40
CA THR A 90 -3.30 2.01 2.60
C THR A 90 -3.39 1.06 3.80
N VAL A 91 -3.65 -0.23 3.54
CA VAL A 91 -3.75 -1.29 4.54
C VAL A 91 -2.73 -2.37 4.21
N GLU A 92 -2.10 -2.94 5.23
CA GLU A 92 -1.16 -4.06 5.08
C GLU A 92 -1.72 -5.16 4.15
N PRO A 93 -0.93 -5.63 3.17
CA PRO A 93 -1.33 -6.74 2.31
C PRO A 93 -1.80 -7.94 3.13
N CYS A 94 -2.94 -8.50 2.74
CA CYS A 94 -3.39 -9.74 3.36
C CYS A 94 -2.44 -10.90 3.00
N ILE A 95 -2.52 -12.01 3.72
CA ILE A 95 -1.70 -13.22 3.48
C ILE A 95 -1.67 -13.63 1.99
N MET A 96 -2.82 -13.56 1.31
CA MET A 96 -2.93 -13.88 -0.12
C MET A 96 -2.15 -12.88 -0.99
N CYS A 97 -2.36 -11.58 -0.79
CA CYS A 97 -1.68 -10.53 -1.55
C CYS A 97 -0.17 -10.53 -1.27
N ALA A 98 0.23 -10.67 0.00
CA ALA A 98 1.63 -10.81 0.40
C ALA A 98 2.32 -11.99 -0.30
N SER A 99 1.65 -13.15 -0.38
CA SER A 99 2.17 -14.32 -1.09
C SER A 99 2.31 -14.06 -2.59
N ALA A 100 1.32 -13.44 -3.23
CA ALA A 100 1.37 -13.09 -4.64
C ALA A 100 2.53 -12.12 -4.95
N LEU A 101 2.67 -11.06 -4.15
CA LEU A 101 3.74 -10.08 -4.26
C LEU A 101 5.13 -10.73 -4.11
N LYS A 102 5.28 -11.68 -3.18
CA LYS A 102 6.52 -12.43 -3.00
C LYS A 102 6.87 -13.29 -4.21
N GLN A 103 5.89 -14.03 -4.73
CA GLN A 103 6.06 -14.89 -5.90
C GLN A 103 6.37 -14.10 -7.18
N LEU A 104 5.91 -12.85 -7.26
CA LEU A 104 6.25 -11.94 -8.35
C LEU A 104 7.61 -11.23 -8.14
N GLY A 105 8.17 -11.29 -6.94
CA GLY A 105 9.46 -10.70 -6.61
C GLY A 105 9.41 -9.18 -6.45
N ILE A 106 8.36 -8.65 -5.78
CA ILE A 106 8.27 -7.23 -5.44
C ILE A 106 9.53 -6.76 -4.68
N GLN A 107 9.99 -5.54 -4.92
CA GLN A 107 11.15 -5.00 -4.23
C GLN A 107 10.87 -4.69 -2.76
N LYS A 108 9.79 -3.94 -2.52
CA LYS A 108 9.47 -3.34 -1.22
C LYS A 108 7.98 -3.03 -1.14
N VAL A 109 7.43 -3.12 0.08
CA VAL A 109 6.08 -2.66 0.40
C VAL A 109 6.17 -1.55 1.44
N ILE A 110 5.45 -0.46 1.20
CA ILE A 110 5.20 0.61 2.18
C ILE A 110 3.69 0.60 2.42
N PHE A 111 3.26 0.58 3.67
CA PHE A 111 1.85 0.58 3.98
C PHE A 111 1.46 1.49 5.14
N GLY A 112 0.17 1.85 5.18
CA GLY A 112 -0.38 2.69 6.24
C GLY A 112 -0.63 1.90 7.52
N CYS A 113 -1.84 1.38 7.67
CA CYS A 113 -2.24 0.65 8.88
C CYS A 113 -2.10 -0.88 8.72
N GLY A 114 -1.91 -1.56 9.85
CA GLY A 114 -1.88 -3.04 9.90
C GLY A 114 -3.24 -3.65 9.55
N ASN A 115 -3.22 -4.91 9.12
CA ASN A 115 -4.43 -5.67 8.82
C ASN A 115 -4.69 -6.68 9.94
N GLU A 116 -5.50 -6.27 10.91
CA GLU A 116 -5.73 -7.02 12.16
C GLU A 116 -6.37 -8.40 11.99
N ARG A 117 -6.95 -8.69 10.81
CA ARG A 117 -7.61 -9.97 10.56
C ARG A 117 -6.81 -10.89 9.64
N PHE A 118 -6.11 -10.31 8.66
CA PHE A 118 -5.52 -11.09 7.57
C PHE A 118 -4.10 -10.66 7.20
N GLY A 119 -3.45 -9.80 8.00
CA GLY A 119 -2.14 -9.23 7.69
C GLY A 119 -1.04 -10.25 7.42
N GLY A 120 -0.44 -10.14 6.23
CA GLY A 120 0.55 -11.08 5.70
C GLY A 120 2.00 -10.61 5.81
N ASN A 121 2.26 -9.39 6.29
CA ASN A 121 3.59 -8.79 6.36
C ASN A 121 4.07 -8.53 7.81
N GLY A 122 3.33 -9.00 8.81
CA GLY A 122 3.71 -8.92 10.22
C GLY A 122 2.56 -9.09 11.20
N THR A 123 1.34 -8.61 10.89
CA THR A 123 0.26 -8.61 11.89
C THR A 123 -0.22 -10.02 12.26
N ILE A 124 -0.48 -10.89 11.28
CA ILE A 124 -0.88 -12.29 11.51
C ILE A 124 0.23 -13.24 11.12
N LEU A 125 0.73 -13.12 9.89
CA LEU A 125 1.86 -13.88 9.37
C LEU A 125 2.90 -12.94 8.76
N SER A 126 4.11 -13.46 8.59
CA SER A 126 5.24 -12.79 7.95
C SER A 126 5.59 -13.47 6.63
N ILE A 127 4.62 -13.54 5.70
CA ILE A 127 4.77 -14.20 4.38
C ILE A 127 5.93 -13.60 3.60
N ASN A 128 6.13 -12.28 3.70
CA ASN A 128 7.25 -11.58 3.07
C ASN A 128 8.62 -12.16 3.43
N LYS A 129 8.75 -12.80 4.60
CA LYS A 129 9.98 -13.39 5.16
C LYS A 129 9.96 -14.91 5.29
N ASP A 130 8.84 -15.57 4.95
CA ASP A 130 8.70 -17.03 5.17
C ASP A 130 9.63 -17.86 4.27
N ASP A 131 9.83 -19.15 4.60
CA ASP A 131 10.58 -20.08 3.75
C ASP A 131 9.69 -20.87 2.80
N SER A 132 8.38 -20.95 3.09
CA SER A 132 7.41 -21.74 2.31
C SER A 132 6.98 -21.10 1.00
N THR A 133 6.95 -19.77 0.93
CA THR A 133 6.59 -19.04 -0.28
C THR A 133 7.85 -18.63 -1.04
N ARG A 134 8.07 -19.20 -2.22
CA ARG A 134 9.28 -18.94 -3.02
C ARG A 134 9.13 -17.69 -3.87
N SER A 135 10.16 -16.84 -3.88
CA SER A 135 10.32 -15.76 -4.84
C SER A 135 11.23 -16.20 -6.01
N PRO A 136 11.19 -15.53 -7.17
CA PRO A 136 12.01 -15.89 -8.33
C PRO A 136 13.52 -15.81 -8.06
N SER A 137 13.94 -14.87 -7.21
CA SER A 137 15.35 -14.65 -6.84
C SER A 137 15.75 -15.38 -5.55
N GLY A 138 14.81 -16.01 -4.85
CA GLY A 138 15.03 -16.56 -3.51
C GLY A 138 15.17 -15.51 -2.41
N LEU A 139 14.97 -14.22 -2.71
CA LEU A 139 15.04 -13.13 -1.75
C LEU A 139 13.68 -12.85 -1.10
N VAL A 140 13.74 -12.33 0.13
CA VAL A 140 12.59 -11.73 0.86
C VAL A 140 12.39 -10.28 0.42
N TYR A 141 11.23 -9.69 0.75
CA TYR A 141 11.01 -8.26 0.58
C TYR A 141 10.73 -7.56 1.91
N GLU A 142 11.15 -6.30 2.00
CA GLU A 142 10.91 -5.47 3.18
C GLU A 142 9.51 -4.84 3.13
N SER A 143 8.87 -4.74 4.30
CA SER A 143 7.53 -4.17 4.42
C SER A 143 7.50 -3.16 5.57
N PHE A 144 7.45 -1.87 5.24
CA PHE A 144 7.49 -0.78 6.22
C PHE A 144 6.08 -0.25 6.51
N PRO A 145 5.65 -0.21 7.78
CA PRO A 145 4.32 0.26 8.17
C PRO A 145 4.32 1.78 8.47
N GLY A 146 3.14 2.33 8.78
CA GLY A 146 3.01 3.57 9.57
C GLY A 146 2.86 4.87 8.79
N ILE A 147 3.01 4.87 7.47
CA ILE A 147 2.89 6.09 6.66
C ILE A 147 1.40 6.39 6.42
N PHE A 148 0.89 7.54 6.90
CA PHE A 148 -0.57 7.85 6.88
C PHE A 148 -1.45 6.75 7.54
N ARG A 149 -0.94 6.12 8.61
CA ARG A 149 -1.64 5.05 9.32
C ARG A 149 -3.01 5.48 9.84
N LYS A 150 -3.09 6.66 10.47
CA LYS A 150 -4.33 7.12 11.10
C LYS A 150 -5.40 7.41 10.05
N GLU A 151 -5.02 7.98 8.92
CA GLU A 151 -5.90 8.23 7.77
C GLU A 151 -6.45 6.90 7.22
N ALA A 152 -5.60 5.89 7.05
CA ALA A 152 -6.04 4.56 6.61
C ALA A 152 -7.01 3.91 7.62
N VAL A 153 -6.74 4.02 8.92
CA VAL A 153 -7.67 3.56 9.97
C VAL A 153 -9.00 4.33 9.90
N MET A 154 -8.96 5.65 9.76
CA MET A 154 -10.16 6.48 9.70
C MET A 154 -11.04 6.13 8.50
N LEU A 155 -10.45 5.95 7.31
CA LEU A 155 -11.20 5.51 6.13
C LEU A 155 -11.87 4.14 6.35
N LEU A 156 -11.17 3.17 6.96
CA LEU A 156 -11.78 1.88 7.33
C LEU A 156 -12.93 2.06 8.33
N ARG A 157 -12.78 2.92 9.33
CA ARG A 157 -13.85 3.22 10.29
C ARG A 157 -15.06 3.84 9.60
N TYR A 158 -14.86 4.80 8.68
CA TYR A 158 -15.93 5.36 7.84
C TYR A 158 -16.65 4.26 7.03
N PHE A 159 -15.90 3.35 6.41
CA PHE A 159 -16.47 2.21 5.67
C PHE A 159 -17.32 1.30 6.58
N TYR A 160 -16.84 0.98 7.78
CA TYR A 160 -17.57 0.09 8.69
C TYR A 160 -18.81 0.71 9.33
N VAL A 161 -18.89 2.04 9.43
CA VAL A 161 -20.10 2.77 9.85
C VAL A 161 -21.14 2.81 8.73
N LYS A 162 -20.71 2.92 7.46
CA LYS A 162 -21.64 2.80 6.33
C LYS A 162 -22.33 1.43 6.34
N GLU A 163 -23.62 1.43 6.00
CA GLU A 163 -24.38 0.22 5.76
C GLU A 163 -23.91 -0.37 4.42
N ASN A 164 -23.66 -1.68 4.39
CA ASN A 164 -23.30 -2.36 3.16
C ASN A 164 -24.56 -3.02 2.59
N ASP A 165 -25.20 -2.32 1.65
CA ASP A 165 -26.41 -2.78 0.98
C ASP A 165 -26.16 -4.01 0.08
N HIS A 166 -24.89 -4.31 -0.24
CA HIS A 166 -24.49 -5.50 -1.01
C HIS A 166 -24.29 -6.74 -0.12
N ALA A 167 -24.36 -6.62 1.21
CA ALA A 167 -24.27 -7.78 2.09
C ALA A 167 -25.53 -8.67 1.95
N PRO A 168 -25.42 -10.02 1.97
CA PRO A 168 -26.57 -10.92 1.85
C PRO A 168 -27.67 -10.67 2.89
N THR A 169 -27.29 -10.18 4.07
CA THR A 169 -28.19 -9.69 5.11
C THR A 169 -27.64 -8.36 5.64
N PRO A 170 -28.17 -7.21 5.19
CA PRO A 170 -27.80 -5.90 5.71
C PRO A 170 -28.08 -5.85 7.21
N ARG A 171 -27.14 -5.31 7.99
CA ARG A 171 -27.31 -5.06 9.42
C ARG A 171 -27.35 -3.55 9.60
N ASN A 172 -28.41 -3.05 10.23
CA ASN A 172 -28.51 -1.65 10.60
C ASN A 172 -27.36 -1.30 11.57
N LYS A 173 -26.64 -0.22 11.27
CA LYS A 173 -25.48 0.28 12.05
C LYS A 173 -25.65 1.72 12.54
N SER A 174 -26.87 2.27 12.54
CA SER A 174 -27.16 3.67 12.89
C SER A 174 -26.62 4.10 14.25
N ASP A 175 -26.48 3.16 15.19
CA ASP A 175 -26.11 3.44 16.59
C ASP A 175 -24.60 3.38 16.85
N ARG A 176 -23.77 3.18 15.81
CA ARG A 176 -22.31 3.12 15.97
C ARG A 176 -21.72 4.52 16.05
N ASN A 177 -21.27 4.92 17.24
CA ASN A 177 -20.40 6.07 17.41
C ASN A 177 -19.05 5.80 16.75
N LEU A 178 -18.65 6.70 15.84
CA LEU A 178 -17.35 6.65 15.20
C LEU A 178 -16.29 7.18 16.18
N ASP A 179 -15.30 6.36 16.52
CA ASP A 179 -14.13 6.81 17.27
C ASP A 179 -13.15 7.51 16.33
N THR A 180 -12.86 8.77 16.60
CA THR A 180 -11.95 9.62 15.83
C THR A 180 -10.65 9.96 16.57
N GLU A 181 -10.53 9.57 17.85
CA GLU A 181 -9.47 10.06 18.73
C GLU A 181 -8.50 8.97 19.14
N THR A 182 -8.99 7.74 19.36
CA THR A 182 -8.14 6.65 19.84
C THR A 182 -7.58 5.84 18.68
N PHE A 183 -6.29 5.51 18.76
CA PHE A 183 -5.60 4.63 17.82
C PHE A 183 -4.74 3.68 18.65
N PRO A 184 -4.74 2.37 18.35
CA PRO A 184 -3.85 1.43 19.03
C PRO A 184 -2.37 1.83 18.87
N ASP A 185 -1.50 1.35 19.75
CA ASP A 185 -0.06 1.55 19.58
C ASP A 185 0.46 0.84 18.32
N MET A 186 1.53 1.37 17.73
CA MET A 186 2.19 0.77 16.57
C MET A 186 3.32 -0.14 17.04
N GLU A 187 3.07 -1.45 17.12
CA GLU A 187 4.10 -2.43 17.43
C GLU A 187 5.05 -2.65 16.23
N TRP A 188 6.01 -1.73 16.01
CA TRP A 188 6.92 -1.72 14.87
C TRP A 188 7.70 -3.03 14.69
N SER A 189 8.07 -3.67 15.80
CA SER A 189 8.85 -4.91 15.86
C SER A 189 8.15 -6.11 15.21
N LYS A 190 6.83 -6.06 14.99
CA LYS A 190 6.10 -7.08 14.21
C LYS A 190 6.51 -7.07 12.74
N TYR A 191 6.85 -5.90 12.20
CA TYR A 191 7.02 -5.70 10.76
C TYR A 191 8.51 -5.66 10.38
N VAL A 192 9.31 -4.87 11.11
CA VAL A 192 10.70 -4.56 10.75
C VAL A 192 11.64 -4.65 11.95
N GLU A 193 12.91 -4.95 11.69
CA GLU A 193 13.95 -4.82 12.70
C GLU A 193 14.28 -3.35 12.98
N ARG A 194 14.79 -3.08 14.19
CA ARG A 194 15.18 -1.74 14.62
C ARG A 194 16.25 -1.10 13.72
N SER A 195 17.15 -1.91 13.17
CA SER A 195 18.17 -1.48 12.20
C SER A 195 17.56 -1.07 10.86
N GLN A 196 16.61 -1.85 10.34
CA GLN A 196 15.87 -1.56 9.12
C GLN A 196 15.03 -0.29 9.27
N PHE A 197 14.36 -0.12 10.41
CA PHE A 197 13.63 1.11 10.74
C PHE A 197 14.56 2.33 10.68
N ALA A 198 15.73 2.27 11.32
CA ALA A 198 16.68 3.38 11.30
C ALA A 198 17.23 3.67 9.90
N GLN A 199 17.41 2.64 9.08
CA GLN A 199 17.85 2.79 7.70
C GLN A 199 16.80 3.47 6.82
N GLU A 200 15.52 3.12 7.00
CA GLU A 200 14.44 3.63 6.17
C GLU A 200 13.99 5.03 6.61
N PHE A 201 13.74 5.23 7.91
CA PHE A 201 13.16 6.48 8.42
C PHE A 201 14.20 7.45 8.99
N GLY A 202 15.35 6.93 9.42
CA GLY A 202 16.42 7.70 10.06
C GLY A 202 16.61 7.33 11.53
N SER A 203 17.86 7.31 11.98
CA SER A 203 18.25 6.94 13.35
C SER A 203 17.72 7.91 14.41
N GLN A 204 17.41 9.15 14.03
CA GLN A 204 16.80 10.15 14.92
C GLN A 204 15.39 9.74 15.41
N TYR A 205 14.72 8.81 14.74
CA TYR A 205 13.37 8.33 15.12
C TYR A 205 13.39 7.02 15.91
N LEU A 206 14.56 6.53 16.34
CA LEU A 206 14.65 5.25 17.04
C LEU A 206 13.84 5.18 18.34
N GLU A 207 13.67 6.31 19.04
CA GLU A 207 12.80 6.38 20.23
C GLU A 207 11.33 6.10 19.88
N ILE A 208 10.87 6.49 18.69
CA ILE A 208 9.51 6.21 18.19
C ILE A 208 9.30 4.71 18.00
N PHE A 209 10.32 4.02 17.48
CA PHE A 209 10.31 2.56 17.37
C PHE A 209 10.24 1.92 18.75
N ASP A 210 11.09 2.35 19.68
CA ASP A 210 11.20 1.76 21.02
C ASP A 210 9.93 2.00 21.87
N CYS A 211 9.25 3.13 21.66
CA CYS A 211 8.01 3.49 22.36
C CYS A 211 6.72 3.11 21.61
N ASN A 212 6.79 2.43 20.47
CA ASN A 212 5.63 2.02 19.66
C ASN A 212 4.70 3.17 19.24
N GLN A 213 5.26 4.34 18.95
CA GLN A 213 4.50 5.54 18.56
C GLN A 213 4.42 5.69 17.04
N ASP A 214 3.48 6.50 16.57
CA ASP A 214 3.47 6.96 15.18
C ASP A 214 4.61 7.96 14.93
N LEU A 215 5.08 8.05 13.68
CA LEU A 215 6.06 9.08 13.33
C LEU A 215 5.47 10.48 13.58
N PRO A 216 6.28 11.47 14.02
CA PRO A 216 5.78 12.80 14.42
C PRO A 216 4.92 13.50 13.36
N GLN A 217 5.24 13.29 12.08
CA GLN A 217 4.50 13.85 10.93
C GLN A 217 3.07 13.32 10.82
N PHE A 218 2.76 12.17 11.44
CA PHE A 218 1.46 11.51 11.44
C PHE A 218 0.85 11.45 12.85
N SER A 219 1.29 12.37 13.73
CA SER A 219 0.79 12.46 15.11
C SER A 219 -0.69 12.86 15.18
N THR A 220 -1.19 13.58 14.17
CA THR A 220 -2.59 13.99 14.02
C THR A 220 -3.15 13.53 12.67
N VAL A 221 -4.47 13.35 12.60
CA VAL A 221 -5.17 13.01 11.35
C VAL A 221 -5.24 14.22 10.42
N ASP A 222 -4.87 14.04 9.14
CA ASP A 222 -5.13 14.99 8.07
C ASP A 222 -6.59 14.85 7.58
N CYS A 223 -7.52 15.50 8.27
CA CYS A 223 -8.96 15.41 7.95
C CYS A 223 -9.27 15.91 6.53
N ASP A 224 -8.57 16.96 6.06
CA ASP A 224 -8.76 17.49 4.70
C ASP A 224 -8.44 16.44 3.63
N LEU A 225 -7.50 15.54 3.89
CA LEU A 225 -7.14 14.46 2.98
C LEU A 225 -8.21 13.35 2.89
N ILE A 226 -8.91 13.06 4.00
CA ILE A 226 -9.85 11.93 4.10
C ILE A 226 -11.33 12.32 4.03
N ASP A 227 -11.67 13.60 4.18
CA ASP A 227 -13.06 14.07 4.16
C ASP A 227 -13.46 14.67 2.79
N ASN A 228 -12.50 15.27 2.07
CA ASN A 228 -12.77 15.89 0.77
C ASN A 228 -12.89 14.85 -0.37
N PRO A 229 -13.80 15.05 -1.35
CA PRO A 229 -13.88 14.23 -2.55
C PRO A 229 -12.56 14.24 -3.35
N CYS A 230 -12.26 13.11 -3.99
CA CYS A 230 -11.04 12.90 -4.76
C CYS A 230 -11.33 12.49 -6.21
N ASP A 231 -12.31 13.11 -6.87
CA ASP A 231 -12.84 12.65 -8.16
C ASP A 231 -11.81 12.65 -9.31
N ASP A 232 -10.82 13.55 -9.25
CA ASP A 232 -9.77 13.66 -10.27
C ASP A 232 -8.63 12.63 -10.12
N ILE A 233 -8.64 11.80 -9.06
CA ILE A 233 -7.52 10.90 -8.74
C ILE A 233 -7.25 9.88 -9.86
N ILE A 234 -8.32 9.36 -10.47
CA ILE A 234 -8.21 8.39 -11.56
C ILE A 234 -7.55 9.05 -12.77
N ASN A 235 -8.02 10.23 -13.19
CA ASN A 235 -7.44 10.97 -14.31
C ASN A 235 -5.96 11.32 -14.08
N TYR A 236 -5.61 11.70 -12.85
CA TYR A 236 -4.23 11.94 -12.45
C TYR A 236 -3.37 10.68 -12.62
N LEU A 237 -3.81 9.53 -12.10
CA LEU A 237 -3.09 8.27 -12.16
C LEU A 237 -2.93 7.76 -13.60
N GLU A 238 -4.00 7.80 -14.40
CA GLU A 238 -3.96 7.44 -15.83
C GLU A 238 -2.94 8.30 -16.59
N THR A 239 -2.88 9.60 -16.30
CA THR A 239 -1.88 10.50 -16.90
C THR A 239 -0.45 10.08 -16.54
N GLN A 240 -0.20 9.76 -15.26
CA GLN A 240 1.12 9.30 -14.82
C GLN A 240 1.51 7.97 -15.50
N ILE A 241 0.61 6.99 -15.54
CA ILE A 241 0.84 5.65 -16.09
C ILE A 241 1.06 5.69 -17.60
N ASN A 242 0.29 6.50 -18.32
CA ASN A 242 0.44 6.66 -19.77
C ASN A 242 1.76 7.33 -20.14
N SER A 243 2.32 8.17 -19.25
CA SER A 243 3.66 8.77 -19.43
C SER A 243 4.83 7.81 -19.17
N PHE A 244 4.57 6.60 -18.65
CA PHE A 244 5.60 5.63 -18.30
C PHE A 244 5.88 4.64 -19.45
N HIS A 245 7.16 4.53 -19.83
CA HIS A 245 7.67 3.58 -20.82
C HIS A 245 8.96 2.92 -20.32
N LEU A 246 9.01 1.58 -20.36
CA LEU A 246 10.17 0.79 -19.91
C LEU A 246 11.43 1.01 -20.76
N ASP A 247 11.28 1.31 -22.05
CA ASP A 247 12.41 1.39 -22.99
C ASP A 247 13.38 2.56 -22.71
N ASN A 248 12.97 3.49 -21.84
CA ASN A 248 13.83 4.56 -21.34
C ASN A 248 14.90 4.08 -20.35
N ILE A 249 14.88 2.81 -19.93
CA ILE A 249 15.78 2.27 -18.89
C ILE A 249 16.91 1.43 -19.51
N HIS A 250 16.66 0.61 -20.53
CA HIS A 250 17.69 -0.23 -21.16
C HIS A 250 18.66 0.51 -22.10
N LYS A 251 18.34 1.72 -22.57
CA LYS A 251 19.28 2.51 -23.39
C LYS A 251 20.54 2.94 -22.61
N LYS A 252 20.48 3.09 -21.29
CA LYS A 252 21.67 3.46 -20.49
C LYS A 252 22.64 2.30 -20.25
N ILE A 253 22.18 1.05 -20.29
CA ILE A 253 23.05 -0.12 -20.06
C ILE A 253 23.89 -0.46 -21.30
N LYS A 254 23.41 -0.12 -22.51
CA LYS A 254 24.14 -0.36 -23.77
C LYS A 254 25.21 0.69 -24.11
N LEU A 255 25.26 1.82 -23.39
CA LEU A 255 26.24 2.90 -23.61
C LEU A 255 27.36 2.92 -22.54
N ALA A 256 27.36 1.95 -21.61
CA ALA A 256 28.36 1.80 -20.55
C ALA A 256 29.16 0.48 -20.65
N LYS A 257 29.19 -0.13 -21.83
CA LYS A 257 30.10 -1.23 -22.20
C LYS A 257 30.89 -0.81 -23.43
#